data_AF-A0A2A5YY82-F1
#
_entry.id   AF-A0A2A5YY82-F1
#
_cell.length_a   1.000
_cell.length_b   1.000
_cell.length_c   1.000
_cell.angle_alpha   90.00
_cell.angle_beta   90.00
_cell.angle_gamma   90.00
#
_symmetry.space_group_name_H-M   'P 1'
#
loop_
_entity.id
_entity.type
_entity.pdbx_description
1 polymer ?
#
loop_
_entity_poly.entity_id
_entity_poly.type
_entity_poly.pdbx_seq_one_letter_code
_entity_poly.pdbx_strand_id
1 'polypeptide(L)'
;MALTDPNILEMPTSSESGAMPWYPHIVDWVEAELEDLSDDQLDFHDTSPEKEWMWWSCRRQVSHIAWDALVFSKRRAGHLLWPDGDVPDPINWTEHQMGPHNKWDRVLDTTLFWQIPDILGHLRLGIDWLTTLVEDHSIDLLRSETQTVRGTAFWKYVITTLPRGAHTDDPQGSSITYDLEGSLWMVFYEMLSHVRSIQRLKLHQGLQTAIELPRVGYLRLPHYWGDTDDNGPGMTRL
;
A
#
# COMPACT_ATOMS: atom_id res chain seq x y z
N MET A 1 -3.39 22.90 4.07
CA MET A 1 -3.90 21.53 4.17
C MET A 1 -4.23 21.08 2.77
N ALA A 2 -3.89 19.84 2.42
CA ALA A 2 -4.26 19.27 1.15
C ALA A 2 -5.79 19.01 1.12
N LEU A 3 -6.36 18.82 -0.07
CA LEU A 3 -7.78 18.52 -0.22
C LEU A 3 -7.99 17.02 -0.10
N THR A 4 -8.76 16.58 0.90
CA THR A 4 -9.22 15.20 1.05
C THR A 4 -10.74 15.16 0.91
N ASP A 5 -11.26 14.16 0.19
CA ASP A 5 -12.70 13.93 -0.01
C ASP A 5 -12.90 12.43 -0.32
N PRO A 6 -13.92 11.75 0.24
CA PRO A 6 -14.18 10.34 -0.04
C PRO A 6 -14.39 10.01 -1.52
N ASN A 7 -14.73 10.98 -2.38
CA ASN A 7 -14.87 10.78 -3.82
C ASN A 7 -13.54 10.89 -4.58
N ILE A 8 -12.46 11.31 -3.91
CA ILE A 8 -11.11 11.35 -4.49
C ILE A 8 -10.49 9.96 -4.37
N LEU A 9 -10.63 9.19 -5.44
CA LEU A 9 -10.11 7.81 -5.55
C LEU A 9 -8.83 7.72 -6.39
N GLU A 10 -8.44 8.81 -7.04
CA GLU A 10 -7.31 8.87 -7.96
C GLU A 10 -6.64 10.25 -7.94
N MET A 11 -5.31 10.24 -8.09
CA MET A 11 -4.51 11.44 -8.31
C MET A 11 -5.05 12.22 -9.51
N PRO A 12 -5.58 13.44 -9.33
CA PRO A 12 -6.08 14.21 -10.46
C PRO A 12 -4.96 14.59 -11.40
N THR A 13 -5.23 14.77 -12.69
CA THR A 13 -4.22 15.21 -13.64
C THR A 13 -3.74 16.65 -13.39
N SER A 14 -4.64 17.53 -12.93
CA SER A 14 -4.29 18.91 -12.56
C SER A 14 -3.59 18.98 -11.21
N SER A 15 -2.39 19.57 -11.20
CA SER A 15 -1.61 19.84 -9.99
C SER A 15 -2.24 20.93 -9.11
N GLU A 16 -3.11 21.78 -9.65
CA GLU A 16 -3.78 22.85 -8.90
C GLU A 16 -4.81 22.32 -7.90
N SER A 17 -5.29 21.08 -8.08
CA SER A 17 -6.30 20.47 -7.20
C SER A 17 -5.84 20.34 -5.75
N GLY A 18 -4.55 20.08 -5.54
CA GLY A 18 -4.01 19.74 -4.21
C GLY A 18 -4.65 18.50 -3.58
N ALA A 19 -5.30 17.66 -4.39
CA ALA A 19 -6.07 16.52 -3.94
C ALA A 19 -5.18 15.35 -3.50
N MET A 20 -5.49 14.80 -2.34
CA MET A 20 -4.82 13.65 -1.75
C MET A 20 -5.81 12.49 -1.54
N PRO A 21 -5.32 11.24 -1.44
CA PRO A 21 -6.19 10.09 -1.20
C PRO A 21 -6.95 10.24 0.11
N TRP A 22 -8.20 9.79 0.12
CA TRP A 22 -8.94 9.59 1.37
C TRP A 22 -8.69 8.17 1.88
N TYR A 23 -7.66 8.01 2.72
CA TYR A 23 -7.20 6.71 3.22
C TYR A 23 -8.21 5.89 4.02
N PRO A 24 -9.20 6.45 4.74
CA PRO A 24 -10.13 5.62 5.52
C PRO A 24 -10.93 4.60 4.69
N HIS A 25 -11.06 4.80 3.37
CA HIS A 25 -11.61 3.79 2.45
C HIS A 25 -10.89 2.44 2.56
N ILE A 26 -9.58 2.44 2.80
CA ILE A 26 -8.81 1.19 2.93
C ILE A 26 -9.31 0.36 4.11
N VAL A 27 -9.63 1.00 5.24
CA VAL A 27 -10.20 0.31 6.41
C VAL A 27 -11.56 -0.26 6.06
N ASP A 28 -12.46 0.59 5.55
CA ASP A 28 -13.83 0.21 5.21
C ASP A 28 -13.87 -0.96 4.22
N TRP A 29 -13.03 -0.90 3.19
CA TRP A 29 -12.96 -1.92 2.15
C TRP A 29 -12.36 -3.23 2.64
N VAL A 30 -11.31 -3.17 3.45
CA VAL A 30 -10.74 -4.37 4.06
C VAL A 30 -11.77 -5.03 4.98
N GLU A 31 -12.39 -4.27 5.87
CA GLU A 31 -13.37 -4.82 6.83
C GLU A 31 -14.54 -5.48 6.12
N ALA A 32 -15.11 -4.81 5.11
CA ALA A 32 -16.19 -5.37 4.30
C ALA A 32 -15.77 -6.67 3.59
N GLU A 33 -14.56 -6.73 3.02
CA GLU A 33 -14.12 -7.93 2.31
C GLU A 33 -13.80 -9.11 3.24
N LEU A 34 -13.45 -8.85 4.50
CA LEU A 34 -13.16 -9.89 5.49
C LEU A 34 -14.38 -10.35 6.30
N GLU A 35 -15.49 -9.62 6.23
CA GLU A 35 -16.70 -9.94 6.97
C GLU A 35 -17.15 -11.38 6.71
N ASP A 36 -17.46 -12.10 7.80
CA ASP A 36 -17.90 -13.51 7.82
C ASP A 36 -16.94 -14.55 7.22
N LEU A 37 -15.68 -14.20 6.90
CA LEU A 37 -14.69 -15.20 6.50
C LEU A 37 -14.29 -16.09 7.68
N SER A 38 -14.30 -17.41 7.45
CA SER A 38 -13.74 -18.37 8.41
C SER A 38 -12.21 -18.33 8.42
N ASP A 39 -11.58 -18.87 9.47
CA ASP A 39 -10.12 -18.98 9.52
C ASP A 39 -9.54 -19.73 8.31
N ASP A 40 -10.18 -20.83 7.89
CA ASP A 40 -9.77 -21.57 6.69
C ASP A 40 -9.79 -20.70 5.43
N GLN A 41 -10.79 -19.81 5.29
CA GLN A 41 -10.90 -18.91 4.15
C GLN A 41 -9.91 -17.74 4.23
N LEU A 42 -9.64 -17.25 5.44
CA LEU A 42 -8.65 -16.21 5.71
C LEU A 42 -7.22 -16.69 5.43
N ASP A 43 -6.95 -17.98 5.68
CA ASP A 43 -5.61 -18.59 5.60
C ASP A 43 -5.36 -19.38 4.32
N PHE A 44 -6.37 -19.49 3.44
CA PHE A 44 -6.23 -20.07 2.12
C PHE A 44 -5.15 -19.35 1.30
N HIS A 45 -4.19 -20.13 0.77
CA HIS A 45 -3.13 -19.68 -0.12
C HIS A 45 -2.64 -20.85 -0.98
N ASP A 46 -1.98 -20.55 -2.09
CA ASP A 46 -1.34 -21.52 -2.98
C ASP A 46 0.04 -21.00 -3.35
N THR A 47 1.11 -21.73 -2.98
CA THR A 47 2.50 -21.32 -3.21
C THR A 47 3.08 -21.84 -4.54
N SER A 48 2.24 -22.33 -5.45
CA SER A 48 2.71 -22.83 -6.75
C SER A 48 3.31 -21.68 -7.59
N PRO A 49 4.43 -21.88 -8.30
CA PRO A 49 5.12 -20.81 -9.00
C PRO A 49 4.28 -20.03 -10.03
N GLU A 50 3.32 -20.70 -10.65
CA GLU A 50 2.40 -20.15 -11.64
C GLU A 50 1.21 -19.38 -11.03
N LYS A 51 1.13 -19.29 -9.70
CA LYS A 51 0.05 -18.60 -8.97
C LYS A 51 0.63 -17.64 -7.92
N GLU A 52 1.64 -16.85 -8.30
CA GLU A 52 2.30 -15.93 -7.36
C GLU A 52 1.30 -15.01 -6.64
N TRP A 53 0.25 -14.58 -7.33
CA TRP A 53 -0.81 -13.76 -6.75
C TRP A 53 -1.58 -14.44 -5.59
N MET A 54 -1.49 -15.76 -5.44
CA MET A 54 -2.10 -16.55 -4.37
C MET A 54 -1.13 -16.91 -3.25
N TRP A 55 0.15 -16.52 -3.33
CA TRP A 55 1.15 -16.88 -2.33
C TRP A 55 0.83 -16.33 -0.94
N TRP A 56 0.10 -15.21 -0.87
CA TRP A 56 -0.33 -14.59 0.38
C TRP A 56 -1.83 -14.77 0.57
N SER A 57 -2.21 -15.32 1.72
CA SER A 57 -3.61 -15.46 2.13
C SER A 57 -4.26 -14.11 2.44
N CYS A 58 -5.59 -14.05 2.54
CA CYS A 58 -6.30 -12.83 2.94
C CYS A 58 -5.74 -12.24 4.24
N ARG A 59 -5.50 -13.07 5.26
CA ARG A 59 -4.90 -12.62 6.54
C ARG A 59 -3.53 -11.97 6.32
N ARG A 60 -2.70 -12.57 5.47
CA ARG A 60 -1.37 -12.05 5.16
C ARG A 60 -1.43 -10.75 4.35
N GLN A 61 -2.36 -10.63 3.41
CA GLN A 61 -2.59 -9.38 2.66
C GLN A 61 -2.92 -8.24 3.63
N VAL A 62 -3.82 -8.45 4.59
CA VAL A 62 -4.23 -7.41 5.55
C VAL A 62 -3.11 -7.07 6.52
N SER A 63 -2.37 -8.08 6.99
CA SER A 63 -1.16 -7.89 7.79
C SER A 63 -0.11 -7.05 7.05
N HIS A 64 0.04 -7.27 5.75
CA HIS A 64 0.92 -6.47 4.91
C HIS A 64 0.44 -5.02 4.77
N ILE A 65 -0.85 -4.78 4.49
CA ILE A 65 -1.40 -3.41 4.40
C ILE A 65 -1.13 -2.65 5.71
N ALA A 66 -1.39 -3.27 6.87
CA ALA A 66 -1.12 -2.67 8.17
C ALA A 66 0.37 -2.38 8.38
N TRP A 67 1.23 -3.34 8.05
CA TRP A 67 2.69 -3.17 8.12
C TRP A 67 3.16 -2.01 7.23
N ASP A 68 2.69 -1.95 5.99
CA ASP A 68 3.11 -0.96 5.00
C ASP A 68 2.70 0.45 5.44
N ALA A 69 1.45 0.61 5.91
CA ALA A 69 0.96 1.87 6.46
C ALA A 69 1.85 2.41 7.60
N LEU A 70 2.23 1.54 8.54
CA LEU A 70 3.07 1.90 9.69
C LEU A 70 4.51 2.21 9.27
N VAL A 71 5.12 1.30 8.50
CA VAL A 71 6.53 1.39 8.12
C VAL A 71 6.77 2.52 7.14
N PHE A 72 5.89 2.71 6.16
CA PHE A 72 5.97 3.84 5.23
C PHE A 72 5.90 5.16 6.00
N SER A 73 4.85 5.37 6.80
CA SER A 73 4.63 6.62 7.52
C SER A 73 5.83 6.98 8.37
N LYS A 74 6.36 6.01 9.14
CA LYS A 74 7.56 6.22 9.95
C LYS A 74 8.81 6.52 9.13
N ARG A 75 9.10 5.73 8.10
CA ARG A 75 10.37 5.86 7.36
C ARG A 75 10.40 7.07 6.44
N ARG A 76 9.27 7.38 5.82
CA ARG A 76 9.18 8.39 4.74
C ARG A 76 8.75 9.76 5.23
N ALA A 77 7.95 9.80 6.30
CA ALA A 77 7.32 11.03 6.80
C ALA A 77 7.30 11.14 8.33
N GLY A 78 8.09 10.33 9.04
CA GLY A 78 8.11 10.32 10.51
C GLY A 78 8.54 11.66 11.11
N HIS A 79 9.39 12.43 10.41
CA HIS A 79 9.78 13.79 10.81
C HIS A 79 8.65 14.81 10.74
N LEU A 80 7.61 14.54 9.95
CA LEU A 80 6.40 15.36 9.87
C LEU A 80 5.38 14.96 10.93
N LEU A 81 5.23 13.65 11.19
CA LEU A 81 4.29 13.13 12.19
C LEU A 81 4.75 13.35 13.63
N TRP A 82 6.06 13.21 13.88
CA TRP A 82 6.64 13.28 15.22
C TRP A 82 7.89 14.17 15.21
N PRO A 83 7.72 15.49 15.02
CA PRO A 83 8.84 16.43 14.88
C PRO A 83 9.73 16.49 16.14
N ASP A 84 9.17 16.20 17.30
CA ASP A 84 9.88 16.20 18.59
C ASP A 84 10.54 14.85 18.91
N GLY A 85 10.36 13.83 18.06
CA GLY A 85 10.98 12.51 18.21
C GLY A 85 10.20 11.52 19.09
N ASP A 86 9.00 11.87 19.55
CA ASP A 86 8.09 11.00 20.31
C ASP A 86 7.38 9.99 19.39
N VAL A 87 8.18 9.16 18.69
CA VAL A 87 7.69 8.16 17.75
C VAL A 87 6.99 7.01 18.51
N PRO A 88 5.72 6.70 18.23
CA PRO A 88 5.04 5.56 18.83
C PRO A 88 5.69 4.23 18.44
N ASP A 89 5.58 3.22 19.29
CA ASP A 89 6.13 1.87 19.06
C ASP A 89 5.02 0.79 19.04
N PRO A 90 4.06 0.83 18.10
CA PRO A 90 3.01 -0.20 18.00
C PRO A 90 3.58 -1.56 17.57
N ILE A 91 4.75 -1.56 16.90
CA ILE A 91 5.47 -2.75 16.47
C ILE A 91 6.95 -2.66 16.84
N ASN A 92 7.64 -3.79 16.82
CA ASN A 92 9.10 -3.79 16.98
C ASN A 92 9.79 -3.30 15.69
N TRP A 93 10.20 -2.04 15.64
CA TRP A 93 10.80 -1.44 14.46
C TRP A 93 12.06 -2.13 13.94
N THR A 94 12.82 -2.80 14.80
CA THR A 94 14.03 -3.51 14.39
C THR A 94 13.68 -4.81 13.67
N GLU A 95 12.64 -5.52 14.12
CA GLU A 95 12.23 -6.79 13.50
C GLU A 95 11.40 -6.60 12.22
N HIS A 96 10.81 -5.42 12.03
CA HIS A 96 9.91 -5.09 10.91
C HIS A 96 10.57 -4.26 9.80
N GLN A 97 11.90 -4.23 9.73
CA GLN A 97 12.59 -3.58 8.61
C GLN A 97 12.33 -4.35 7.30
N MET A 98 12.33 -3.64 6.17
CA MET A 98 12.23 -4.29 4.86
C MET A 98 13.55 -4.99 4.50
N GLY A 99 13.47 -6.26 4.12
CA GLY A 99 14.63 -7.00 3.59
C GLY A 99 14.66 -8.49 3.97
N PRO A 100 15.39 -9.31 3.20
CA PRO A 100 15.33 -10.77 3.27
C PRO A 100 15.90 -11.39 4.57
N HIS A 101 16.56 -10.58 5.41
CA HIS A 101 17.13 -11.02 6.68
C HIS A 101 16.31 -10.57 7.89
N ASN A 102 15.24 -9.80 7.67
CA ASN A 102 14.36 -9.35 8.74
C ASN A 102 13.35 -10.43 9.07
N LYS A 103 13.08 -10.58 10.36
CA LYS A 103 12.18 -11.61 10.90
C LYS A 103 10.74 -11.40 10.40
N TRP A 104 10.30 -10.15 10.35
CA TRP A 104 8.97 -9.75 9.92
C TRP A 104 9.05 -8.83 8.68
N ASP A 105 9.61 -9.36 7.59
CA ASP A 105 9.65 -8.66 6.30
C ASP A 105 8.24 -8.56 5.71
N ARG A 106 7.75 -7.32 5.58
CA ARG A 106 6.49 -6.97 4.90
C ARG A 106 5.22 -7.55 5.52
N VAL A 107 5.25 -7.93 6.79
CA VAL A 107 4.09 -8.42 7.55
C VAL A 107 4.23 -8.01 9.01
N LEU A 108 3.12 -7.92 9.74
CA LEU A 108 3.14 -7.82 11.21
C LEU A 108 3.69 -9.12 11.83
N ASP A 109 4.21 -9.03 13.05
CA ASP A 109 4.64 -10.17 13.86
C ASP A 109 3.49 -11.18 14.04
N THR A 110 3.57 -12.33 13.36
CA THR A 110 2.48 -13.32 13.36
C THR A 110 2.37 -14.10 14.68
N THR A 111 3.35 -13.96 15.59
CA THR A 111 3.27 -14.54 16.94
C THR A 111 2.52 -13.64 17.92
N LEU A 112 2.43 -12.35 17.61
CA LEU A 112 1.72 -11.36 18.43
C LEU A 112 0.39 -10.96 17.80
N PHE A 113 0.35 -10.83 16.48
CA PHE A 113 -0.76 -10.29 15.71
C PHE A 113 -1.20 -11.32 14.66
N TRP A 114 -2.03 -12.26 15.11
CA TRP A 114 -2.62 -13.28 14.23
C TRP A 114 -4.13 -13.09 14.05
N GLN A 115 -4.83 -12.71 15.11
CA GLN A 115 -6.28 -12.54 15.06
C GLN A 115 -6.64 -11.31 14.22
N ILE A 116 -7.67 -11.43 13.38
CA ILE A 116 -8.12 -10.33 12.52
C ILE A 116 -8.38 -9.04 13.30
N PRO A 117 -9.01 -9.04 14.48
CA PRO A 117 -9.17 -7.81 15.27
C PRO A 117 -7.86 -7.11 15.62
N ASP A 118 -6.79 -7.86 15.93
CA ASP A 118 -5.48 -7.29 16.27
C ASP A 118 -4.80 -6.67 15.04
N ILE A 119 -4.89 -7.37 13.90
CA ILE A 119 -4.37 -6.88 12.61
C ILE A 119 -5.14 -5.62 12.18
N LEU A 120 -6.47 -5.62 12.28
CA LEU A 120 -7.31 -4.46 11.97
C LEU A 120 -7.03 -3.28 12.90
N GLY A 121 -6.70 -3.53 14.17
CA GLY A 121 -6.24 -2.48 15.09
C GLY A 121 -4.99 -1.76 14.57
N HIS A 122 -4.00 -2.51 14.06
CA HIS A 122 -2.80 -1.94 13.47
C HIS A 122 -3.05 -1.28 12.12
N LEU A 123 -3.95 -1.85 11.31
CA LEU A 123 -4.39 -1.24 10.05
C LEU A 123 -4.98 0.14 10.31
N ARG A 124 -5.95 0.25 11.21
CA ARG A 124 -6.57 1.53 11.58
C ARG A 124 -5.54 2.54 12.06
N LEU A 125 -4.63 2.14 12.95
CA LEU A 125 -3.55 3.02 13.41
C LEU A 125 -2.66 3.53 12.27
N GLY A 126 -2.23 2.65 11.37
CA GLY A 126 -1.40 3.05 10.23
C GLY A 126 -2.15 3.97 9.25
N ILE A 127 -3.44 3.69 9.01
CA ILE A 127 -4.30 4.53 8.18
C ILE A 127 -4.55 5.89 8.84
N ASP A 128 -4.68 5.97 10.16
CA ASP A 128 -4.81 7.23 10.89
C ASP A 128 -3.55 8.10 10.72
N TRP A 129 -2.36 7.50 10.70
CA TRP A 129 -1.10 8.23 10.42
C TRP A 129 -1.05 8.77 8.99
N LEU A 130 -1.44 7.97 8.00
CA LEU A 130 -1.52 8.40 6.61
C LEU A 130 -2.56 9.51 6.41
N THR A 131 -3.71 9.39 7.08
CA THR A 131 -4.77 10.41 7.09
C THR A 131 -4.25 11.71 7.69
N THR A 132 -3.61 11.64 8.85
CA THR A 132 -2.98 12.80 9.51
C THR A 132 -1.97 13.49 8.58
N LEU A 133 -1.13 12.72 7.88
CA LEU A 133 -0.16 13.28 6.94
C LEU A 133 -0.81 14.12 5.85
N VAL A 134 -1.88 13.62 5.21
CA VAL A 134 -2.53 14.34 4.10
C VAL A 134 -3.42 15.50 4.57
N GLU A 135 -4.00 15.41 5.76
CA GLU A 135 -4.88 16.45 6.29
C GLU A 135 -4.09 17.62 6.91
N ASP A 136 -3.01 17.34 7.66
CA ASP A 136 -2.32 18.39 8.42
C ASP A 136 -1.30 19.17 7.60
N HIS A 137 -0.81 18.63 6.48
CA HIS A 137 0.26 19.23 5.71
C HIS A 137 -0.26 19.92 4.43
N SER A 138 0.44 20.96 3.98
CA SER A 138 0.13 21.61 2.71
C SER A 138 0.64 20.78 1.53
N ILE A 139 -0.04 20.86 0.39
CA ILE A 139 0.43 20.18 -0.82
C ILE A 139 1.83 20.65 -1.25
N ASP A 140 2.15 21.93 -1.04
CA ASP A 140 3.47 22.49 -1.36
C ASP A 140 4.58 21.83 -0.53
N LEU A 141 4.32 21.56 0.76
CA LEU A 141 5.26 20.84 1.60
C LEU A 141 5.45 19.40 1.10
N LEU A 142 4.34 18.68 0.85
CA LEU A 142 4.40 17.29 0.36
C LEU A 142 5.18 17.19 -0.97
N ARG A 143 5.04 18.17 -1.87
CA ARG A 143 5.78 18.23 -3.14
C ARG A 143 7.25 18.60 -2.97
N SER A 144 7.60 19.35 -1.93
CA SER A 144 8.98 19.75 -1.65
C SER A 144 9.84 18.60 -1.10
N GLU A 145 9.20 17.63 -0.44
CA GLU A 145 9.85 16.47 0.17
C GLU A 145 10.20 15.42 -0.89
N THR A 146 11.42 15.43 -1.42
CA THR A 146 11.86 14.53 -2.50
C THR A 146 12.87 13.49 -2.03
N GLN A 147 12.86 12.32 -2.66
CA GLN A 147 13.88 11.28 -2.52
C GLN A 147 14.24 10.69 -3.88
N THR A 148 15.51 10.34 -4.04
CA THR A 148 16.00 9.59 -5.20
C THR A 148 16.49 8.23 -4.74
N VAL A 149 16.01 7.18 -5.39
CA VAL A 149 16.42 5.80 -5.13
C VAL A 149 16.91 5.15 -6.41
N ARG A 150 17.59 4.00 -6.25
CA ARG A 150 17.92 3.16 -7.39
C ARG A 150 16.65 2.54 -7.95
N GLY A 151 16.44 2.68 -9.26
CA GLY A 151 15.28 2.16 -9.96
C GLY A 151 15.25 0.63 -10.03
N THR A 152 14.03 0.08 -10.02
CA THR A 152 13.75 -1.33 -10.31
C THR A 152 12.75 -1.45 -11.45
N ALA A 153 12.65 -2.64 -12.04
CA ALA A 153 11.63 -2.92 -13.06
C ALA A 153 10.21 -2.69 -12.52
N PHE A 154 9.96 -3.07 -11.26
CA PHE A 154 8.74 -2.73 -10.52
C PHE A 154 8.48 -1.21 -10.53
N TRP A 155 9.42 -0.41 -10.02
CA TRP A 155 9.23 1.04 -9.92
C TRP A 155 8.95 1.68 -11.27
N LYS A 156 9.74 1.35 -12.29
CA LYS A 156 9.54 1.86 -13.66
C LYS A 156 8.16 1.54 -14.22
N TYR A 157 7.58 0.41 -13.82
CA TYR A 157 6.25 0.01 -14.25
C TYR A 157 5.15 0.76 -13.48
N VAL A 158 5.20 0.77 -12.16
CA VAL A 158 4.11 1.30 -11.34
C VAL A 158 3.98 2.82 -11.40
N ILE A 159 5.08 3.56 -11.58
CA ILE A 159 5.02 5.03 -11.68
C ILE A 159 4.29 5.51 -12.94
N THR A 160 4.10 4.64 -13.94
CA THR A 160 3.30 4.97 -15.14
C THR A 160 1.83 5.23 -14.83
N THR A 161 1.37 4.85 -13.63
CA THR A 161 0.01 5.09 -13.15
C THR A 161 -0.17 6.46 -12.49
N LEU A 162 0.92 7.21 -12.30
CA LEU A 162 0.88 8.54 -11.71
C LEU A 162 1.01 9.62 -12.80
N PRO A 163 0.14 10.65 -12.80
CA PRO A 163 0.33 11.80 -13.68
C PRO A 163 1.50 12.70 -13.28
N ARG A 164 1.97 12.64 -12.03
CA ARG A 164 3.08 13.44 -11.48
C ARG A 164 3.68 12.81 -10.21
N GLY A 165 4.71 13.44 -9.65
CA GLY A 165 5.26 13.11 -8.34
C GLY A 165 6.22 11.92 -8.31
N ALA A 166 6.40 11.21 -9.43
CA ALA A 166 7.43 10.19 -9.60
C ALA A 166 7.92 10.17 -11.06
N HIS A 167 9.24 10.09 -11.27
CA HIS A 167 9.86 10.06 -12.58
C HIS A 167 11.23 9.37 -12.56
N THR A 168 11.70 8.97 -13.74
CA THR A 168 13.08 8.50 -13.96
C THR A 168 13.96 9.66 -14.40
N ASP A 169 15.11 9.86 -13.76
CA ASP A 169 15.98 11.02 -14.01
C ASP A 169 16.94 10.83 -15.20
N ASP A 170 17.12 9.60 -15.68
CA ASP A 170 18.04 9.28 -16.76
C ASP A 170 17.39 8.44 -17.88
N PRO A 171 17.90 8.53 -19.14
CA PRO A 171 17.36 7.77 -20.27
C PRO A 171 17.45 6.25 -20.11
N GLN A 172 18.34 5.76 -19.24
CA GLN A 172 18.51 4.34 -18.94
C GLN A 172 17.51 3.87 -17.85
N GLY A 173 16.87 4.79 -17.12
CA GLY A 173 15.97 4.54 -16.01
C GLY A 173 16.65 4.03 -14.74
N SER A 174 17.95 4.28 -14.54
CA SER A 174 18.70 3.66 -13.44
C SER A 174 18.34 4.18 -12.04
N SER A 175 17.68 5.35 -11.99
CA SER A 175 17.19 6.00 -10.78
C SER A 175 15.74 6.44 -10.92
N ILE A 176 15.06 6.53 -9.78
CA ILE A 176 13.69 7.04 -9.66
C ILE A 176 13.71 8.14 -8.61
N THR A 177 13.19 9.31 -8.97
CA THR A 177 12.93 10.41 -8.05
C THR A 177 11.44 10.56 -7.83
N TYR A 178 11.03 10.66 -6.57
CA TYR A 178 9.65 10.85 -6.18
C TYR A 178 9.52 11.85 -5.03
N ASP A 179 8.44 12.61 -5.03
CA ASP A 179 8.05 13.48 -3.92
C ASP A 179 7.11 12.74 -2.95
N LEU A 180 6.75 13.38 -1.82
CA LEU A 180 5.87 12.78 -0.83
C LEU A 180 4.42 12.73 -1.32
N GLU A 181 3.97 13.67 -2.17
CA GLU A 181 2.66 13.61 -2.83
C GLU A 181 2.52 12.32 -3.65
N GLY A 182 3.47 12.05 -4.54
CA GLY A 182 3.52 10.84 -5.35
C GLY A 182 3.65 9.59 -4.49
N SER A 183 4.49 9.62 -3.46
CA SER A 183 4.66 8.48 -2.53
C SER A 183 3.35 8.10 -1.83
N LEU A 184 2.59 9.07 -1.33
CA LEU A 184 1.32 8.84 -0.66
C LEU A 184 0.28 8.24 -1.62
N TRP A 185 0.18 8.75 -2.84
CA TRP A 185 -0.66 8.15 -3.88
C TRP A 185 -0.25 6.72 -4.24
N MET A 186 1.06 6.45 -4.32
CA MET A 186 1.58 5.11 -4.58
C MET A 186 1.22 4.12 -3.49
N VAL A 187 1.38 4.50 -2.21
CA VAL A 187 0.98 3.67 -1.07
C VAL A 187 -0.52 3.38 -1.09
N PHE A 188 -1.36 4.38 -1.39
CA PHE A 188 -2.80 4.17 -1.53
C PHE A 188 -3.12 3.13 -2.62
N TYR A 189 -2.46 3.22 -3.78
CA TYR A 189 -2.64 2.27 -4.87
C TYR A 189 -2.09 0.87 -4.56
N GLU A 190 -0.99 0.77 -3.82
CA GLU A 190 -0.44 -0.50 -3.33
C GLU A 190 -1.45 -1.19 -2.41
N MET A 191 -1.93 -0.50 -1.39
CA MET A 191 -2.95 -1.01 -0.46
C MET A 191 -4.22 -1.45 -1.21
N LEU A 192 -4.71 -0.65 -2.14
CA LEU A 192 -5.86 -0.97 -2.97
C LEU A 192 -5.65 -2.25 -3.79
N SER A 193 -4.42 -2.51 -4.26
CA SER A 193 -4.09 -3.75 -4.97
C SER A 193 -4.11 -4.99 -4.07
N HIS A 194 -3.79 -4.83 -2.78
CA HIS A 194 -3.93 -5.90 -1.79
C HIS A 194 -5.40 -6.18 -1.46
N VAL A 195 -6.26 -5.15 -1.37
CA VAL A 195 -7.72 -5.35 -1.28
C VAL A 195 -8.24 -6.11 -2.50
N ARG A 196 -7.79 -5.76 -3.70
CA ARG A 196 -8.16 -6.51 -4.92
C ARG A 196 -7.67 -7.96 -4.87
N SER A 197 -6.50 -8.23 -4.30
CA SER A 197 -5.98 -9.58 -4.14
C SER A 197 -6.84 -10.42 -3.18
N ILE A 198 -7.36 -9.82 -2.10
CA ILE A 198 -8.36 -10.44 -1.22
C ILE A 198 -9.62 -10.81 -2.00
N GLN A 199 -10.15 -9.90 -2.82
CA GLN A 199 -11.30 -10.20 -3.69
C GLN A 199 -11.03 -11.37 -4.65
N ARG A 200 -9.84 -11.44 -5.26
CA ARG A 200 -9.46 -12.54 -6.15
C ARG A 200 -9.40 -13.88 -5.40
N LEU A 201 -8.86 -13.90 -4.20
CA LEU A 201 -8.82 -15.10 -3.35
C LEU A 201 -10.22 -15.56 -2.95
N LYS A 202 -11.12 -14.62 -2.61
CA LYS A 202 -12.53 -14.92 -2.34
C LYS A 202 -13.22 -15.54 -3.54
N LEU A 203 -13.10 -14.91 -4.71
CA LEU A 203 -13.68 -15.41 -5.96
C LEU A 203 -13.16 -16.81 -6.32
N HIS A 204 -11.85 -17.07 -6.11
CA HIS A 204 -11.27 -18.39 -6.32
C HIS A 204 -11.86 -19.47 -5.41
N GLN A 205 -12.21 -19.10 -4.18
CA GLN A 205 -12.88 -19.98 -3.21
C GLN A 205 -14.40 -20.08 -3.46
N GLY A 206 -14.93 -19.42 -4.50
CA GLY A 206 -16.37 -19.41 -4.81
C GLY A 206 -17.20 -18.43 -3.96
N LEU A 207 -16.55 -17.48 -3.29
CA LEU A 207 -17.19 -16.45 -2.47
C LEU A 207 -17.48 -15.18 -3.29
N GLN A 208 -18.42 -14.36 -2.81
CA GLN A 208 -18.74 -13.07 -3.41
C GLN A 208 -17.86 -11.95 -2.83
N THR A 209 -17.56 -10.94 -3.64
CA THR A 209 -16.95 -9.69 -3.19
C THR A 209 -17.99 -8.85 -2.45
N ALA A 210 -17.58 -8.14 -1.40
CA ALA A 210 -18.47 -7.29 -0.61
C ALA A 210 -18.66 -5.90 -1.24
N ILE A 211 -17.65 -5.43 -1.98
CA ILE A 211 -17.62 -4.07 -2.56
C ILE A 211 -17.20 -4.08 -4.03
N GLU A 212 -17.54 -3.02 -4.75
CA GLU A 212 -16.99 -2.73 -6.07
C GLU A 212 -15.78 -1.79 -5.93
N LEU A 213 -14.58 -2.27 -6.30
CA LEU A 213 -13.37 -1.45 -6.24
C LEU A 213 -13.23 -0.54 -7.46
N PRO A 214 -12.79 0.72 -7.29
CA PRO A 214 -12.49 1.59 -8.41
C PRO A 214 -11.28 1.09 -9.20
N ARG A 215 -11.35 1.15 -10.54
CA ARG A 215 -10.22 0.76 -11.41
C ARG A 215 -9.27 1.92 -11.68
N VAL A 216 -8.48 2.26 -10.68
CA VAL A 216 -7.58 3.43 -10.62
C VAL A 216 -6.15 3.03 -10.25
N GLY A 217 -5.17 3.90 -10.53
CA GLY A 217 -3.78 3.66 -10.14
C GLY A 217 -3.25 2.30 -10.61
N TYR A 218 -2.69 1.52 -9.68
CA TYR A 218 -2.16 0.19 -9.96
C TYR A 218 -3.23 -0.77 -10.49
N LEU A 219 -4.50 -0.63 -10.11
CA LEU A 219 -5.59 -1.49 -10.60
C LEU A 219 -5.90 -1.31 -12.09
N ARG A 220 -5.29 -0.34 -12.78
CA ARG A 220 -5.33 -0.26 -14.25
C ARG A 220 -4.34 -1.20 -14.93
N LEU A 221 -3.31 -1.61 -14.22
CA LEU A 221 -2.29 -2.51 -14.70
C LEU A 221 -2.83 -3.95 -14.67
N PRO A 222 -2.66 -4.74 -15.75
CA PRO A 222 -3.29 -6.06 -15.89
C PRO A 222 -2.95 -7.03 -14.75
N HIS A 223 -1.70 -7.02 -14.28
CA HIS A 223 -1.20 -7.89 -13.22
C HIS A 223 -1.89 -7.65 -11.86
N TYR A 224 -2.32 -6.41 -11.58
CA TYR A 224 -2.92 -6.04 -10.28
C TYR A 224 -4.44 -6.18 -10.28
N TRP A 225 -5.11 -5.98 -11.42
CA TRP A 225 -6.54 -6.27 -11.53
C TRP A 225 -6.85 -7.77 -11.52
N GLY A 226 -5.94 -8.57 -12.08
CA GLY A 226 -6.13 -9.99 -12.37
C GLY A 226 -6.60 -10.26 -13.80
N ASP A 227 -6.25 -9.41 -14.76
CA ASP A 227 -6.47 -9.69 -16.19
C ASP A 227 -5.48 -10.72 -16.74
N THR A 228 -4.40 -10.99 -15.99
CA THR A 228 -3.42 -12.05 -16.26
C THR A 228 -3.02 -12.73 -14.95
N ASP A 229 -2.58 -13.99 -15.07
CA ASP A 229 -1.91 -14.74 -14.00
C ASP A 229 -0.38 -14.59 -14.06
N ASP A 230 0.16 -13.89 -15.05
CA ASP A 230 1.58 -13.55 -15.13
C ASP A 230 2.02 -12.72 -13.91
N ASN A 231 3.28 -12.88 -13.52
CA ASN A 231 3.85 -12.11 -12.44
C ASN A 231 4.18 -10.70 -12.93
N GLY A 232 3.84 -9.69 -12.12
CA GLY A 232 4.24 -8.33 -12.38
C GLY A 232 5.77 -8.16 -12.40
N PRO A 233 6.29 -7.06 -12.96
CA PRO A 233 7.73 -6.79 -12.91
C PRO A 233 8.25 -6.80 -11.47
N GLY A 234 9.28 -7.62 -11.22
CA GLY A 234 9.86 -7.76 -9.88
C GLY A 234 10.82 -6.64 -9.49
N MET A 235 11.49 -6.83 -8.35
CA MET A 235 12.46 -5.88 -7.77
C MET A 235 13.85 -5.91 -8.42
N THR A 236 13.96 -6.49 -9.63
CA THR A 236 15.22 -6.51 -10.40
C THR A 236 15.68 -5.08 -10.65
N ARG A 237 16.94 -4.81 -10.32
CA ARG A 237 17.57 -3.50 -10.51
C ARG A 237 17.70 -3.18 -12.00
N LEU A 238 17.49 -1.91 -12.32
CA LEU A 238 17.84 -1.32 -13.62
C LEU A 238 19.35 -1.05 -13.71
#